data_AF-A0A8H5N2V6-F1
#
_entry.id   AF-A0A8H5N2V6-F1
#
_cell.length_a   1.000
_cell.length_b   1.000
_cell.length_c   1.000
_cell.angle_alpha   90.00
_cell.angle_beta   90.00
_cell.angle_gamma   90.00
#
_symmetry.space_group_name_H-M   'P 1'
#
loop_
_entity.id
_entity.type
_entity.pdbx_description
1 polymer ?
#
loop_
_entity_poly.entity_id
_entity_poly.type
_entity_poly.pdbx_seq_one_letter_code
_entity_poly.pdbx_strand_id
1 'polypeptide(L)'
;MAPKLLTDLPSEIRQQIFKESLKVDGGYAYNAQTDKLTNADEARTPIDLSLRYTCRSIARDTATIPLEVNTIYFSTSDNWRSLAGCFNLVATAYYILEQDFAFHLAELITPAMFAQIDAKFPRFRSMFESELTNHNTRNPADARSRKDLVDRVRPPLCHWVGSFFGLKVDRVDVYGPSAYLGFADIHEEDFMDPYGKLSGDSHDRWQQQSGDVRDALSYCLRLIAEEAPKEFEDQVHKTLPHWTGKYHPKEFLGLKFNLWDIPSREDVAHALDLLNIPDFVWKLPELWAYPDEFYQELGDVPFKPRQENAERCQYSAEYDNPMRMVDHFDYRYRDKIRFSATATAIRFFNRLPAEQRTQIRRIILHEDAPSVNMSSLHAQGLVPLYKENPRLQVERRVSVFGCIHSCAGAEKEWMTRDNPRDLYGPEFLLYLQSWLIDAISMRDLDIPSGSFIFTLWGGSYGDLCTKVFQECVHMALAEGPAFDKCLELDLFRSTTHQLSVTPDKFFLDPRFREAVEHLIKQTSILRSDFHPGVPVDPNVLVEETKRIDDVVHRMDRWHYHTRNYGCDIPSDLYYDFILPPQFEFQSKEQYIESQGGRAKGQDS
;
A
#
# COMPACT_ATOMS: atom_id res chain seq x y z
N MET A 1 -59.65 -24.37 -15.49
CA MET A 1 -58.97 -23.62 -14.41
C MET A 1 -58.33 -22.39 -15.04
N ALA A 2 -58.59 -21.19 -14.51
CA ALA A 2 -57.83 -20.01 -14.94
C ALA A 2 -56.35 -20.21 -14.57
N PRO A 3 -55.39 -19.82 -15.42
CA PRO A 3 -53.98 -19.89 -15.08
C PRO A 3 -53.73 -19.02 -13.84
N LYS A 4 -53.14 -19.61 -12.79
CA LYS A 4 -52.70 -18.84 -11.61
C LYS A 4 -51.54 -17.95 -12.04
N LEU A 5 -51.64 -16.65 -11.75
CA LEU A 5 -50.56 -15.71 -12.00
C LEU A 5 -49.48 -15.88 -10.93
N LEU A 6 -48.24 -15.51 -11.25
CA LEU A 6 -47.12 -15.56 -10.30
C LEU A 6 -47.42 -14.76 -9.02
N THR A 7 -48.19 -13.67 -9.13
CA THR A 7 -48.64 -12.82 -8.02
C THR A 7 -49.69 -13.47 -7.12
N ASP A 8 -50.35 -14.52 -7.59
CA ASP A 8 -51.41 -15.23 -6.84
C ASP A 8 -50.82 -16.31 -5.91
N LEU A 9 -49.52 -16.57 -6.02
CA LEU A 9 -48.81 -17.50 -5.14
C LEU A 9 -48.54 -16.87 -3.75
N PRO A 10 -48.51 -17.69 -2.68
CA PRO A 10 -48.07 -17.23 -1.35
C PRO A 10 -46.70 -16.55 -1.39
N SER A 11 -46.49 -15.57 -0.52
CA SER A 11 -45.26 -14.78 -0.44
C SER A 11 -43.99 -15.63 -0.36
N GLU A 12 -44.03 -16.71 0.40
CA GLU A 12 -42.91 -17.61 0.66
C GLU A 12 -42.48 -18.32 -0.62
N ILE A 13 -43.46 -18.83 -1.38
CA ILE A 13 -43.22 -19.52 -2.65
C ILE A 13 -42.71 -18.52 -3.70
N ARG A 14 -43.27 -17.31 -3.75
CA ARG A 14 -42.79 -16.25 -4.67
C ARG A 14 -41.35 -15.88 -4.37
N GLN A 15 -41.00 -15.66 -3.10
CA GLN A 15 -39.63 -15.36 -2.70
C GLN A 15 -38.67 -16.48 -3.08
N GLN A 16 -39.04 -17.75 -2.89
CA GLN A 16 -38.19 -18.88 -3.29
C GLN A 16 -37.98 -18.92 -4.82
N ILE A 17 -39.06 -18.77 -5.60
CA ILE A 17 -38.96 -18.70 -7.07
C ILE A 17 -38.04 -17.55 -7.49
N PHE A 18 -38.20 -16.36 -6.89
CA PHE A 18 -37.36 -15.20 -7.20
C PHE A 18 -35.90 -15.41 -6.81
N LYS A 19 -35.62 -16.06 -5.68
CA LYS A 19 -34.25 -16.39 -5.26
C LYS A 19 -33.56 -17.29 -6.27
N GLU A 20 -34.24 -18.34 -6.74
CA GLU A 20 -33.70 -19.23 -7.78
C GLU A 20 -33.56 -18.52 -9.13
N SER A 21 -34.50 -17.62 -9.48
CA SER A 21 -34.49 -16.93 -10.78
C SER A 21 -33.47 -15.80 -10.88
N LEU A 22 -33.13 -15.16 -9.74
CA LEU A 22 -32.23 -14.00 -9.69
C LEU A 22 -30.82 -14.37 -9.22
N LYS A 23 -30.59 -15.64 -8.88
CA LYS A 23 -29.26 -16.16 -8.61
C LYS A 23 -28.58 -16.49 -9.94
N VAL A 24 -27.37 -15.99 -10.12
CA VAL A 24 -26.57 -16.18 -11.32
C VAL A 24 -25.35 -17.02 -10.97
N ASP A 25 -24.95 -17.90 -11.88
CA ASP A 25 -23.72 -18.66 -11.74
C ASP A 25 -22.52 -17.70 -11.67
N GLY A 26 -21.64 -17.92 -10.68
CA GLY A 26 -20.51 -17.04 -10.42
C GLY A 26 -20.84 -15.72 -9.71
N GLY A 27 -22.10 -15.27 -9.66
CA GLY A 27 -22.51 -14.05 -8.96
C GLY A 27 -22.27 -12.75 -9.75
N TYR A 28 -22.02 -11.65 -9.03
CA TYR A 28 -21.88 -10.30 -9.62
C TYR A 28 -20.48 -9.73 -9.43
N ALA A 29 -20.01 -8.97 -10.41
CA ALA A 29 -18.78 -8.19 -10.27
C ALA A 29 -19.06 -6.69 -10.35
N TYR A 30 -18.43 -5.96 -9.44
CA TYR A 30 -18.47 -4.51 -9.43
C TYR A 30 -17.50 -3.92 -10.44
N ASN A 31 -18.01 -3.05 -11.31
CA ASN A 31 -17.23 -2.30 -12.28
C ASN A 31 -17.08 -0.86 -11.79
N ALA A 32 -15.88 -0.51 -11.33
CA ALA A 32 -15.58 0.81 -10.77
C ALA A 32 -15.63 1.95 -11.81
N GLN A 33 -15.44 1.67 -13.10
CA GLN A 33 -15.50 2.65 -14.17
C GLN A 33 -16.95 3.13 -14.41
N THR A 34 -17.89 2.18 -14.41
CA THR A 34 -19.31 2.45 -14.68
C THR A 34 -20.15 2.63 -13.42
N ASP A 35 -19.56 2.36 -12.25
CA ASP A 35 -20.21 2.37 -10.94
C ASP A 35 -21.41 1.40 -10.85
N LYS A 36 -21.31 0.25 -11.55
CA LYS A 36 -22.42 -0.72 -11.71
C LYS A 36 -21.97 -2.14 -11.43
N LEU A 37 -22.95 -2.98 -11.09
CA LEU A 37 -22.79 -4.43 -11.05
C LEU A 37 -23.03 -5.04 -12.44
N THR A 38 -22.22 -6.02 -12.77
CA THR A 38 -22.31 -6.89 -13.95
C THR A 38 -22.32 -8.35 -13.48
N ASN A 39 -22.62 -9.31 -14.36
CA ASN A 39 -22.37 -10.71 -14.06
C ASN A 39 -20.85 -10.92 -13.87
N ALA A 40 -20.48 -11.85 -13.01
CA ALA A 40 -19.08 -12.14 -12.71
C ALA A 40 -18.37 -12.99 -13.80
N ASP A 41 -19.00 -13.20 -14.95
CA ASP A 41 -18.40 -13.87 -16.10
C ASP A 41 -17.25 -13.05 -16.71
N GLU A 42 -16.41 -13.72 -17.51
CA GLU A 42 -15.26 -13.08 -18.17
C GLU A 42 -15.70 -11.92 -19.08
N ALA A 43 -16.86 -12.06 -19.73
CA ALA A 43 -17.42 -11.04 -20.62
C ALA A 43 -18.08 -9.87 -19.88
N ARG A 44 -18.17 -9.90 -18.54
CA ARG A 44 -18.85 -8.89 -17.70
C ARG A 44 -20.24 -8.52 -18.22
N THR A 45 -21.04 -9.54 -18.55
CA THR A 45 -22.34 -9.32 -19.20
C THR A 45 -23.29 -8.53 -18.30
N PRO A 46 -24.17 -7.68 -18.87
CA PRO A 46 -25.18 -6.98 -18.07
C PRO A 46 -26.11 -7.93 -17.31
N ILE A 47 -26.47 -7.56 -16.09
CA ILE A 47 -27.43 -8.33 -15.28
C ILE A 47 -28.81 -8.30 -15.97
N ASP A 48 -29.44 -9.47 -16.14
CA ASP A 48 -30.80 -9.53 -16.66
C ASP A 48 -31.81 -9.03 -15.62
N LEU A 49 -32.45 -7.92 -15.94
CA LEU A 49 -33.47 -7.28 -15.10
C LEU A 49 -34.90 -7.49 -15.65
N SER A 50 -35.06 -8.32 -16.70
CA SER A 50 -36.33 -8.56 -17.40
C SER A 50 -37.47 -8.91 -16.43
N LEU A 51 -37.24 -9.81 -15.48
CA LEU A 51 -38.21 -10.22 -14.46
C LEU A 51 -38.69 -9.04 -13.61
N ARG A 52 -37.76 -8.16 -13.23
CA ARG A 52 -38.07 -6.97 -12.40
C ARG A 52 -38.81 -5.90 -13.18
N TYR A 53 -38.65 -5.86 -14.50
CA TYR A 53 -39.36 -4.93 -15.37
C TYR A 53 -40.75 -5.39 -15.80
N THR A 54 -41.19 -6.59 -15.41
CA THR A 54 -42.52 -7.09 -15.77
C THR A 54 -43.66 -6.32 -15.08
N CYS A 55 -43.59 -6.06 -13.77
CA CYS A 55 -44.55 -5.22 -13.06
C CYS A 55 -44.01 -4.64 -11.74
N ARG A 56 -44.65 -3.57 -11.24
CA ARG A 56 -44.27 -2.89 -9.98
C ARG A 56 -44.32 -3.78 -8.74
N SER A 57 -45.22 -4.77 -8.71
CA SER A 57 -45.30 -5.71 -7.58
C SER A 57 -44.05 -6.56 -7.52
N ILE A 58 -43.70 -7.22 -8.63
CA ILE A 58 -42.51 -8.06 -8.72
C ILE A 58 -41.25 -7.23 -8.48
N ALA A 59 -41.15 -6.02 -9.06
CA ALA A 59 -40.03 -5.12 -8.83
C ALA A 59 -39.81 -4.80 -7.34
N ARG A 60 -40.90 -4.61 -6.59
CA ARG A 60 -40.86 -4.34 -5.14
C ARG A 60 -40.51 -5.61 -4.36
N ASP A 61 -41.13 -6.74 -4.67
CA ASP A 61 -40.91 -8.02 -3.99
C ASP A 61 -39.47 -8.55 -4.17
N THR A 62 -38.82 -8.14 -5.26
CA THR A 62 -37.46 -8.57 -5.62
C THR A 62 -36.39 -7.51 -5.33
N ALA A 63 -36.74 -6.35 -4.77
CA ALA A 63 -35.83 -5.20 -4.70
C ALA A 63 -34.50 -5.50 -3.98
N THR A 64 -34.52 -6.43 -3.01
CA THR A 64 -33.38 -6.81 -2.17
C THR A 64 -32.79 -8.18 -2.49
N ILE A 65 -33.55 -9.04 -3.20
CA ILE A 65 -33.21 -10.44 -3.43
C ILE A 65 -31.89 -10.64 -4.20
N PRO A 66 -31.59 -9.88 -5.28
CA PRO A 66 -30.37 -10.08 -6.04
C PRO A 66 -29.09 -9.99 -5.20
N LEU A 67 -29.03 -9.04 -4.26
CA LEU A 67 -27.89 -8.85 -3.36
C LEU A 67 -27.83 -9.91 -2.25
N GLU A 68 -28.97 -10.51 -1.90
CA GLU A 68 -29.05 -11.56 -0.90
C GLU A 68 -28.49 -12.89 -1.41
N VAL A 69 -28.74 -13.23 -2.68
CA VAL A 69 -28.45 -14.57 -3.22
C VAL A 69 -27.16 -14.65 -4.05
N ASN A 70 -26.58 -13.53 -4.44
CA ASN A 70 -25.36 -13.48 -5.25
C ASN A 70 -24.16 -12.99 -4.44
N THR A 71 -23.00 -13.63 -4.66
CA THR A 71 -21.73 -13.12 -4.16
C THR A 71 -21.28 -11.95 -5.03
N ILE A 72 -20.75 -10.89 -4.41
CA ILE A 72 -20.27 -9.71 -5.13
C ILE A 72 -18.74 -9.68 -5.08
N TYR A 73 -18.13 -9.52 -6.25
CA TYR A 73 -16.69 -9.49 -6.43
C TYR A 73 -16.22 -8.06 -6.64
N PHE A 74 -15.18 -7.67 -5.93
CA PHE A 74 -14.48 -6.40 -6.07
C PHE A 74 -13.02 -6.68 -6.39
N SER A 75 -12.43 -5.87 -7.27
CA SER A 75 -11.01 -5.92 -7.62
C SER A 75 -10.38 -4.56 -7.40
N THR A 76 -9.05 -4.54 -7.36
CA THR A 76 -8.29 -3.30 -7.32
C THR A 76 -8.58 -2.44 -8.57
N SER A 77 -8.63 -1.11 -8.42
CA SER A 77 -9.11 -0.20 -9.48
C SER A 77 -8.19 1.00 -9.72
N ASP A 78 -7.82 1.23 -10.98
CA ASP A 78 -7.04 2.38 -11.49
C ASP A 78 -7.89 3.51 -12.08
N ASN A 79 -9.23 3.41 -12.02
CA ASN A 79 -10.17 4.39 -12.59
C ASN A 79 -10.00 5.84 -12.07
N TRP A 80 -9.22 6.04 -11.01
CA TRP A 80 -9.01 7.31 -10.35
C TRP A 80 -7.52 7.64 -10.17
N ARG A 81 -6.66 7.28 -11.13
CA ARG A 81 -5.20 7.40 -11.04
C ARG A 81 -4.71 8.73 -10.45
N SER A 82 -5.04 9.89 -11.04
CA SER A 82 -4.67 11.20 -10.46
C SER A 82 -5.13 11.38 -9.00
N LEU A 83 -6.37 10.99 -8.70
CA LEU A 83 -6.93 11.11 -7.35
C LEU A 83 -6.23 10.17 -6.37
N ALA A 84 -5.97 8.94 -6.75
CA ALA A 84 -5.23 7.98 -5.94
C ALA A 84 -3.80 8.50 -5.66
N GLY A 85 -3.10 9.01 -6.68
CA GLY A 85 -1.75 9.56 -6.52
C GLY A 85 -1.71 10.80 -5.62
N CYS A 86 -2.59 11.78 -5.84
CA CYS A 86 -2.66 12.98 -5.00
C CYS A 86 -3.13 12.68 -3.58
N PHE A 87 -4.06 11.73 -3.42
CA PHE A 87 -4.47 11.22 -2.12
C PHE A 87 -3.28 10.60 -1.37
N ASN A 88 -2.52 9.73 -2.03
CA ASN A 88 -1.34 9.11 -1.44
C ASN A 88 -0.32 10.17 -1.01
N LEU A 89 -0.03 11.14 -1.90
CA LEU A 89 0.87 12.24 -1.60
C LEU A 89 0.45 13.03 -0.35
N VAL A 90 -0.82 13.45 -0.28
CA VAL A 90 -1.29 14.31 0.81
C VAL A 90 -1.43 13.54 2.13
N ALA A 91 -1.84 12.27 2.07
CA ALA A 91 -1.90 11.39 3.24
C ALA A 91 -0.50 11.11 3.81
N THR A 92 0.49 10.87 2.95
CA THR A 92 1.90 10.72 3.39
C THR A 92 2.44 12.02 3.97
N ALA A 93 2.20 13.15 3.30
CA ALA A 93 2.63 14.46 3.78
C ALA A 93 2.09 14.75 5.17
N TYR A 94 0.79 14.49 5.40
CA TYR A 94 0.18 14.62 6.71
C TYR A 94 0.87 13.73 7.75
N TYR A 95 1.06 12.45 7.46
CA TYR A 95 1.69 11.50 8.38
C TYR A 95 3.13 11.88 8.75
N ILE A 96 3.91 12.38 7.79
CA ILE A 96 5.27 12.86 8.04
C ILE A 96 5.26 14.08 8.96
N LEU A 97 4.33 15.02 8.75
CA LEU A 97 4.18 16.20 9.61
C LEU A 97 3.64 15.84 11.01
N GLU A 98 2.74 14.86 11.10
CA GLU A 98 2.21 14.38 12.38
C GLU A 98 3.32 13.78 13.25
N GLN A 99 4.20 12.98 12.66
CA GLN A 99 5.40 12.45 13.32
C GLN A 99 6.34 13.59 13.75
N ASP A 100 6.63 14.51 12.84
CA ASP A 100 7.48 15.68 13.12
C ASP A 100 6.97 16.49 14.31
N PHE A 101 5.66 16.73 14.40
CA PHE A 101 5.05 17.44 15.52
C PHE A 101 5.14 16.66 16.82
N ALA A 102 4.85 15.36 16.79
CA ALA A 102 4.95 14.52 17.98
C ALA A 102 6.38 14.51 18.54
N PHE A 103 7.40 14.45 17.68
CA PHE A 103 8.80 14.49 18.12
C PHE A 103 9.25 15.87 18.62
N HIS A 104 8.87 16.95 17.93
CA HIS A 104 9.22 18.31 18.37
C HIS A 104 8.51 18.74 19.66
N LEU A 105 7.34 18.16 19.95
CA LEU A 105 6.57 18.41 21.15
C LEU A 105 6.77 17.31 22.21
N ALA A 106 7.73 16.41 22.02
CA ALA A 106 7.94 15.25 22.89
C ALA A 106 8.16 15.62 24.37
N GLU A 107 8.82 16.75 24.64
CA GLU A 107 9.07 17.24 26.01
C GLU A 107 7.77 17.59 26.76
N LEU A 108 6.67 17.82 26.06
CA LEU A 108 5.36 18.11 26.64
C LEU A 108 4.58 16.85 27.02
N ILE A 109 5.05 15.66 26.61
CA ILE A 109 4.38 14.40 26.92
C ILE A 109 4.63 14.05 28.39
N THR A 110 3.65 14.34 29.24
CA THR A 110 3.75 14.07 30.67
C THR A 110 3.69 12.56 30.99
N PRO A 111 4.18 12.12 32.17
CA PRO A 111 4.00 10.73 32.61
C PRO A 111 2.53 10.27 32.63
N ALA A 112 1.60 11.19 32.91
CA ALA A 112 0.17 10.91 32.89
C ALA A 112 -0.35 10.67 31.46
N MET A 113 0.14 11.45 30.48
CA MET A 113 -0.19 11.23 29.07
C MET A 113 0.38 9.89 28.58
N PHE A 114 1.63 9.56 28.92
CA PHE A 114 2.19 8.23 28.60
C PHE A 114 1.37 7.11 29.23
N ALA A 115 0.93 7.24 30.49
CA ALA A 115 0.06 6.22 31.10
C ALA A 115 -1.26 6.03 30.32
N GLN A 116 -1.84 7.11 29.77
CA GLN A 116 -3.03 7.01 28.92
C GLN A 116 -2.73 6.38 27.55
N ILE A 117 -1.58 6.71 26.96
CA ILE A 117 -1.14 6.14 25.68
C ILE A 117 -0.84 4.66 25.85
N ASP A 118 -0.03 4.28 26.85
CA ASP A 118 0.36 2.90 27.14
C ASP A 118 -0.84 2.00 27.45
N ALA A 119 -1.90 2.55 28.05
CA ALA A 119 -3.14 1.81 28.29
C ALA A 119 -3.86 1.40 27.00
N LYS A 120 -3.67 2.14 25.89
CA LYS A 120 -4.26 1.84 24.58
C LYS A 120 -3.26 1.21 23.61
N PHE A 121 -2.00 1.59 23.71
CA PHE A 121 -0.91 1.25 22.79
C PHE A 121 0.35 0.85 23.57
N PRO A 122 0.39 -0.33 24.21
CA PRO A 122 1.42 -0.70 25.19
C PRO A 122 2.87 -0.71 24.68
N ARG A 123 3.08 -0.83 23.36
CA ARG A 123 4.41 -0.85 22.73
C ARG A 123 4.86 0.51 22.20
N PHE A 124 3.95 1.49 22.17
CA PHE A 124 4.22 2.76 21.48
C PHE A 124 5.38 3.53 22.11
N ARG A 125 5.40 3.63 23.44
CA ARG A 125 6.39 4.45 24.14
C ARG A 125 7.84 4.05 23.85
N SER A 126 8.17 2.76 23.92
CA SER A 126 9.54 2.31 23.66
C SER A 126 9.97 2.57 22.21
N MET A 127 9.05 2.37 21.25
CA MET A 127 9.31 2.69 19.85
C MET A 127 9.47 4.19 19.63
N PHE A 128 8.61 5.01 20.24
CA PHE A 128 8.66 6.46 20.18
C PHE A 128 9.96 7.02 20.74
N GLU A 129 10.41 6.55 21.91
CA GLU A 129 11.66 7.01 22.54
C GLU A 129 12.88 6.62 21.68
N SER A 130 12.87 5.43 21.05
CA SER A 130 13.90 5.00 20.10
C SER A 130 13.94 5.92 18.87
N GLU A 131 12.80 6.17 18.23
CA GLU A 131 12.76 7.01 17.03
C GLU A 131 12.98 8.49 17.30
N LEU A 132 12.57 8.99 18.47
CA LEU A 132 12.91 10.34 18.91
C LEU A 132 14.44 10.51 19.02
N THR A 133 15.16 9.47 19.44
CA THR A 133 16.62 9.48 19.49
C THR A 133 17.23 9.55 18.09
N ASN A 134 16.68 8.79 17.13
CA ASN A 134 17.08 8.84 15.72
C ASN A 134 16.81 10.22 15.11
N HIS A 135 15.60 10.76 15.35
CA HIS A 135 15.19 12.10 14.94
C HIS A 135 16.19 13.17 15.38
N ASN A 136 16.50 13.21 16.68
CA ASN A 136 17.37 14.23 17.27
C ASN A 136 18.81 14.12 16.73
N THR A 137 19.28 12.91 16.47
CA THR A 137 20.61 12.66 15.87
C THR A 137 20.70 13.21 14.44
N ARG A 138 19.62 13.11 13.66
CA ARG A 138 19.57 13.58 12.26
C ARG A 138 19.22 15.06 12.11
N ASN A 139 18.67 15.68 13.16
CA ASN A 139 18.25 17.07 13.16
C ASN A 139 18.98 17.93 14.21
N PRO A 140 20.31 18.04 14.15
CA PRO A 140 21.03 18.91 15.08
C PRO A 140 20.59 20.36 14.87
N ALA A 141 20.44 21.09 15.98
CA ALA A 141 19.86 22.43 16.02
C ALA A 141 20.56 23.49 15.14
N ASP A 142 21.76 23.21 14.60
CA ASP A 142 22.66 24.26 14.09
C ASP A 142 23.37 23.97 12.75
N ALA A 143 22.84 23.08 11.90
CA ALA A 143 23.52 22.76 10.64
C ALA A 143 22.57 22.67 9.44
N ARG A 144 22.25 23.81 8.80
CA ARG A 144 21.72 23.77 7.42
C ARG A 144 22.40 24.78 6.51
N SER A 145 23.31 24.26 5.71
CA SER A 145 23.86 24.93 4.54
C SER A 145 22.79 24.98 3.45
N ARG A 146 22.16 26.15 3.26
CA ARG A 146 21.11 26.47 2.27
C ARG A 146 21.64 26.54 0.82
N LYS A 147 22.20 25.45 0.31
CA LYS A 147 22.88 25.45 -1.00
C LYS A 147 21.95 25.07 -2.16
N ASP A 148 20.96 24.21 -1.96
CA ASP A 148 20.06 23.76 -3.03
C ASP A 148 18.99 24.84 -3.35
N LEU A 149 18.56 24.90 -4.60
CA LEU A 149 17.46 25.75 -5.05
C LEU A 149 16.12 25.26 -4.49
N VAL A 150 15.96 23.94 -4.35
CA VAL A 150 14.78 23.29 -3.75
C VAL A 150 14.56 23.78 -2.31
N ASP A 151 15.64 23.89 -1.52
CA ASP A 151 15.60 24.36 -0.13
C ASP A 151 15.09 25.81 0.01
N ARG A 152 15.07 26.59 -1.08
CA ARG A 152 14.57 27.97 -1.09
C ARG A 152 13.06 28.06 -1.30
N VAL A 153 12.44 27.05 -1.90
CA VAL A 153 10.99 26.99 -2.17
C VAL A 153 10.22 26.73 -0.86
N ARG A 154 10.70 25.77 -0.07
CA ARG A 154 10.16 25.44 1.27
C ARG A 154 11.34 25.18 2.22
N PRO A 155 11.75 26.16 3.06
CA PRO A 155 12.85 25.95 4.00
C PRO A 155 12.52 24.78 4.94
N PRO A 156 13.33 23.70 4.97
CA PRO A 156 12.97 22.52 5.74
C PRO A 156 13.14 22.81 7.23
N LEU A 157 12.17 22.38 8.04
CA LEU A 157 12.22 22.48 9.51
C LEU A 157 12.85 21.26 10.15
N CYS A 158 12.75 20.11 9.48
CA CYS A 158 13.38 18.83 9.79
C CYS A 158 13.91 18.20 8.48
N HIS A 159 14.98 17.40 8.56
CA HIS A 159 15.69 16.80 7.43
C HIS A 159 14.78 15.90 6.59
N TRP A 160 13.97 15.05 7.23
CA TRP A 160 13.07 14.14 6.52
C TRP A 160 11.87 14.87 5.92
N VAL A 161 11.34 15.91 6.58
CA VAL A 161 10.24 16.72 6.04
C VAL A 161 10.74 17.40 4.77
N GLY A 162 11.94 17.98 4.84
CA GLY A 162 12.64 18.52 3.68
C GLY A 162 12.89 17.50 2.58
N SER A 163 13.30 16.28 2.94
CA SER A 163 13.56 15.21 1.98
C SER A 163 12.29 14.80 1.25
N PHE A 164 11.18 14.58 1.96
CA PHE A 164 9.88 14.24 1.36
C PHE A 164 9.39 15.34 0.41
N PHE A 165 9.23 16.56 0.91
CA PHE A 165 8.70 17.67 0.10
C PHE A 165 9.65 18.01 -1.05
N GLY A 166 10.96 17.96 -0.79
CA GLY A 166 12.00 18.11 -1.80
C GLY A 166 11.84 17.10 -2.92
N LEU A 167 11.81 15.80 -2.60
CA LEU A 167 11.77 14.72 -3.59
C LEU A 167 10.44 14.65 -4.35
N LYS A 168 9.32 14.82 -3.65
CA LYS A 168 7.99 14.46 -4.17
C LYS A 168 7.16 15.66 -4.63
N VAL A 169 7.56 16.88 -4.27
CA VAL A 169 6.84 18.11 -4.65
C VAL A 169 7.77 19.12 -5.32
N ASP A 170 8.79 19.57 -4.60
CA ASP A 170 9.54 20.78 -4.97
C ASP A 170 10.54 20.53 -6.11
N ARG A 171 11.15 19.33 -6.20
CA ARG A 171 12.02 18.95 -7.32
C ARG A 171 11.29 18.97 -8.66
N VAL A 172 10.04 18.54 -8.70
CA VAL A 172 9.25 18.53 -9.93
C VAL A 172 8.97 19.97 -10.40
N ASP A 173 8.70 20.87 -9.45
CA ASP A 173 8.54 22.31 -9.71
C ASP A 173 9.83 22.93 -10.28
N VAL A 174 10.98 22.60 -9.67
CA VAL A 174 12.29 23.19 -10.04
C VAL A 174 12.89 22.58 -11.31
N TYR A 175 12.85 21.26 -11.45
CA TYR A 175 13.65 20.53 -12.43
C TYR A 175 12.84 20.06 -13.64
N GLY A 176 11.56 19.72 -13.52
CA GLY A 176 10.90 19.03 -14.63
C GLY A 176 9.99 17.89 -14.21
N PRO A 177 9.10 17.44 -15.11
CA PRO A 177 8.52 16.11 -15.01
C PRO A 177 9.58 14.98 -14.97
N SER A 178 10.79 15.20 -15.50
CA SER A 178 11.91 14.24 -15.37
C SER A 178 12.35 13.98 -13.92
N ALA A 179 11.95 14.84 -12.98
CA ALA A 179 12.18 14.65 -11.55
C ALA A 179 10.99 13.99 -10.81
N TYR A 180 9.94 13.57 -11.52
CA TYR A 180 8.80 12.88 -10.94
C TYR A 180 9.19 11.43 -10.59
N LEU A 181 9.11 11.10 -9.30
CA LEU A 181 9.48 9.78 -8.75
C LEU A 181 8.27 8.88 -8.43
N GLY A 182 7.13 9.11 -9.08
CA GLY A 182 5.92 8.33 -8.83
C GLY A 182 5.23 8.65 -7.50
N PHE A 183 3.91 8.44 -7.46
CA PHE A 183 3.09 8.55 -6.23
C PHE A 183 2.48 7.22 -5.80
N ALA A 184 2.72 6.11 -6.51
CA ALA A 184 2.10 4.81 -6.20
C ALA A 184 2.51 4.28 -4.82
N ASP A 185 3.81 4.28 -4.54
CA ASP A 185 4.39 3.59 -3.38
C ASP A 185 4.99 4.57 -2.36
N ILE A 186 4.57 5.84 -2.41
CA ILE A 186 5.11 6.91 -1.56
C ILE A 186 4.91 6.66 -0.05
N HIS A 187 3.98 5.79 0.36
CA HIS A 187 3.86 5.40 1.78
C HIS A 187 4.85 4.32 2.21
N GLU A 188 5.46 3.62 1.26
CA GLU A 188 6.39 2.53 1.51
C GLU A 188 7.85 3.04 1.55
N GLU A 189 8.08 4.25 1.06
CA GLU A 189 9.39 4.91 1.11
C GLU A 189 9.74 5.39 2.52
N ASP A 190 10.97 5.09 2.95
CA ASP A 190 11.54 5.58 4.18
C ASP A 190 12.18 6.96 4.01
N PHE A 191 11.40 8.01 4.29
CA PHE A 191 11.89 9.39 4.27
C PHE A 191 12.69 9.78 5.51
N MET A 192 12.65 8.98 6.58
CA MET A 192 13.38 9.28 7.81
C MET A 192 14.86 8.85 7.71
N ASP A 193 15.15 7.86 6.88
CA ASP A 193 16.51 7.47 6.53
C ASP A 193 16.75 7.23 5.02
N PRO A 194 16.67 8.28 4.19
CA PRO A 194 16.77 8.16 2.73
C PRO A 194 18.15 7.68 2.23
N TYR A 195 19.13 7.51 3.13
CA TYR A 195 20.47 7.06 2.81
C TYR A 195 20.84 5.71 3.47
N GLY A 196 19.90 5.04 4.14
CA GLY A 196 20.15 3.74 4.80
C GLY A 196 21.28 3.78 5.85
N LYS A 197 21.40 4.90 6.57
CA LYS A 197 22.45 5.18 7.55
C LYS A 197 22.03 4.89 9.00
N LEU A 198 20.74 4.64 9.28
CA LEU A 198 20.26 4.19 10.59
C LEU A 198 20.50 2.68 10.71
N SER A 199 20.71 2.20 11.92
CA SER A 199 20.68 0.76 12.19
C SER A 199 19.27 0.26 11.90
N GLY A 200 19.10 -0.57 10.88
CA GLY A 200 17.79 -0.98 10.35
C GLY A 200 16.82 -1.43 11.44
N ASP A 201 17.26 -2.28 12.36
CA ASP A 201 16.34 -3.08 13.16
C ASP A 201 15.31 -2.32 14.05
N SER A 202 15.61 -1.13 14.61
CA SER A 202 14.63 -0.35 15.39
C SER A 202 13.73 0.52 14.53
N HIS A 203 14.33 1.11 13.50
CA HIS A 203 13.71 2.04 12.58
C HIS A 203 12.70 1.35 11.68
N ASP A 204 13.11 0.20 11.18
CA ASP A 204 12.31 -0.78 10.46
C ASP A 204 11.00 -1.06 11.21
N ARG A 205 11.05 -1.33 12.53
CA ARG A 205 9.83 -1.59 13.33
C ARG A 205 8.87 -0.41 13.37
N TRP A 206 9.37 0.82 13.46
CA TRP A 206 8.53 2.01 13.48
C TRP A 206 7.79 2.20 12.16
N GLN A 207 8.48 2.01 11.05
CA GLN A 207 7.88 2.09 9.71
C GLN A 207 6.91 0.91 9.45
N GLN A 208 7.21 -0.27 9.99
CA GLN A 208 6.49 -1.53 9.70
C GLN A 208 5.24 -1.77 10.55
N GLN A 209 5.14 -1.20 11.76
CA GLN A 209 3.98 -1.33 12.66
C GLN A 209 3.00 -0.16 12.53
N SER A 210 2.87 0.36 11.30
CA SER A 210 2.34 1.69 11.01
C SER A 210 0.91 1.93 11.51
N GLY A 211 0.04 0.92 11.56
CA GLY A 211 -1.36 1.09 12.00
C GLY A 211 -1.46 1.57 13.45
N ASP A 212 -0.97 0.74 14.38
CA ASP A 212 -0.96 1.05 15.82
C ASP A 212 -0.13 2.31 16.11
N VAL A 213 1.02 2.46 15.43
CA VAL A 213 1.90 3.63 15.59
C VAL A 213 1.21 4.90 15.13
N ARG A 214 0.51 4.88 13.98
CA ARG A 214 -0.26 6.03 13.47
C ARG A 214 -1.38 6.42 14.41
N ASP A 215 -2.14 5.45 14.91
CA ASP A 215 -3.23 5.76 15.83
C ASP A 215 -2.72 6.27 17.18
N ALA A 216 -1.60 5.72 17.66
CA ALA A 216 -0.93 6.21 18.85
C ALA A 216 -0.35 7.62 18.66
N LEU A 217 0.25 7.92 17.51
CA LEU A 217 0.73 9.26 17.14
C LEU A 217 -0.41 10.27 17.11
N SER A 218 -1.50 9.96 16.41
CA SER A 218 -2.69 10.82 16.37
C SER A 218 -3.28 11.05 17.76
N TYR A 219 -3.33 10.01 18.60
CA TYR A 219 -3.81 10.12 19.97
C TYR A 219 -2.87 10.97 20.84
N CYS A 220 -1.56 10.74 20.73
CA CYS A 220 -0.53 11.49 21.43
C CYS A 220 -0.60 12.98 21.09
N LEU A 221 -0.67 13.32 19.80
CA LEU A 221 -0.70 14.71 19.35
C LEU A 221 -1.98 15.44 19.78
N ARG A 222 -3.12 14.74 19.82
CA ARG A 222 -4.37 15.30 20.39
C ARG A 222 -4.24 15.60 21.88
N LEU A 223 -3.66 14.70 22.67
CA LEU A 223 -3.41 14.96 24.09
C LEU A 223 -2.50 16.19 24.28
N ILE A 224 -1.44 16.32 23.47
CA ILE A 224 -0.57 17.51 23.52
C ILE A 224 -1.36 18.78 23.18
N ALA A 225 -2.18 18.76 22.13
CA ALA A 225 -2.99 19.92 21.72
C ALA A 225 -4.08 20.31 22.74
N GLU A 226 -4.51 19.38 23.59
CA GLU A 226 -5.46 19.63 24.69
C GLU A 226 -4.76 20.21 25.93
N GLU A 227 -3.63 19.63 26.35
CA GLU A 227 -2.91 20.00 27.58
C GLU A 227 -1.98 21.21 27.40
N ALA A 228 -1.40 21.37 26.20
CA ALA A 228 -0.46 22.43 25.84
C ALA A 228 -0.85 23.09 24.49
N PRO A 229 -2.05 23.71 24.42
CA PRO A 229 -2.60 24.21 23.16
C PRO A 229 -1.75 25.29 22.51
N LYS A 230 -1.10 26.16 23.31
CA LYS A 230 -0.30 27.26 22.79
C LYS A 230 0.97 26.74 22.13
N GLU A 231 1.67 25.82 22.78
CA GLU A 231 2.89 25.20 22.25
C GLU A 231 2.61 24.40 20.97
N PHE A 232 1.46 23.71 20.92
CA PHE A 232 0.98 23.06 19.70
C PHE A 232 0.72 24.08 18.58
N GLU A 233 -0.03 25.16 18.85
CA GLU A 233 -0.32 26.22 17.89
C GLU A 233 0.96 26.89 17.36
N ASP A 234 1.90 27.20 18.25
CA ASP A 234 3.20 27.79 17.91
C ASP A 234 4.00 26.83 17.01
N GLN A 235 4.00 25.53 17.29
CA GLN A 235 4.70 24.53 16.48
C GLN A 235 4.05 24.33 15.10
N VAL A 236 2.72 24.36 15.00
CA VAL A 236 2.00 24.32 13.71
C VAL A 236 2.37 25.55 12.89
N HIS A 237 2.33 26.76 13.45
CA HIS A 237 2.69 27.99 12.72
C HIS A 237 4.16 28.05 12.36
N LYS A 238 5.05 27.54 13.21
CA LYS A 238 6.46 27.38 12.88
C LYS A 238 6.63 26.49 11.65
N THR A 239 5.83 25.42 11.56
CA THR A 239 5.98 24.42 10.49
C THR A 239 5.26 24.76 9.21
N LEU A 240 4.10 25.39 9.33
CA LEU A 240 3.24 25.84 8.26
C LEU A 240 3.03 27.36 8.39
N PRO A 241 4.04 28.21 8.12
CA PRO A 241 3.93 29.65 8.33
C PRO A 241 2.80 30.32 7.53
N HIS A 242 2.41 29.73 6.39
CA HIS A 242 1.28 30.21 5.58
C HIS A 242 -0.08 30.03 6.28
N TRP A 243 -0.16 29.31 7.40
CA TRP A 243 -1.37 29.18 8.20
C TRP A 243 -1.63 30.39 9.09
N THR A 244 -0.60 31.17 9.43
CA THR A 244 -0.73 32.31 10.34
C THR A 244 -1.75 33.32 9.81
N GLY A 245 -2.85 33.49 10.55
CA GLY A 245 -3.95 34.39 10.18
C GLY A 245 -4.90 33.85 9.10
N LYS A 246 -4.68 32.63 8.58
CA LYS A 246 -5.54 32.00 7.55
C LYS A 246 -6.35 30.82 8.09
N TYR A 247 -5.74 29.95 8.88
CA TYR A 247 -6.38 28.72 9.41
C TYR A 247 -6.13 28.58 10.91
N HIS A 248 -7.06 27.94 11.62
CA HIS A 248 -6.87 27.61 13.03
C HIS A 248 -5.95 26.38 13.15
N PRO A 249 -4.87 26.37 13.97
CA PRO A 249 -3.94 25.24 14.03
C PRO A 249 -4.57 23.88 14.36
N LYS A 250 -5.62 23.86 15.18
CA LYS A 250 -6.41 22.64 15.47
C LYS A 250 -7.03 21.99 14.24
N GLU A 251 -7.23 22.72 13.13
CA GLU A 251 -7.68 22.12 11.86
C GLU A 251 -6.68 21.08 11.34
N PHE A 252 -5.39 21.19 11.68
CA PHE A 252 -4.39 20.19 11.35
C PHE A 252 -4.78 18.79 11.86
N LEU A 253 -5.33 18.68 13.07
CA LEU A 253 -5.73 17.38 13.64
C LEU A 253 -6.88 16.72 12.85
N GLY A 254 -7.62 17.49 12.06
CA GLY A 254 -8.71 17.03 11.20
C GLY A 254 -8.29 16.68 9.77
N LEU A 255 -7.03 16.91 9.39
CA LEU A 255 -6.52 16.60 8.05
C LEU A 255 -6.32 15.10 7.79
N LYS A 256 -6.33 14.27 8.84
CA LYS A 256 -6.12 12.82 8.73
C LYS A 256 -7.21 12.18 7.88
N PHE A 257 -6.81 11.56 6.78
CA PHE A 257 -7.68 10.67 6.03
C PHE A 257 -7.73 9.27 6.66
N ASN A 258 -8.87 8.58 6.53
CA ASN A 258 -8.90 7.15 6.77
C ASN A 258 -8.13 6.42 5.66
N LEU A 259 -7.49 5.31 6.01
CA LEU A 259 -6.63 4.58 5.08
C LEU A 259 -7.39 3.98 3.90
N TRP A 260 -8.56 3.41 4.22
CA TRP A 260 -9.41 2.65 3.29
C TRP A 260 -10.39 3.50 2.48
N ASP A 261 -10.42 4.82 2.68
CA ASP A 261 -11.39 5.67 1.97
C ASP A 261 -10.93 5.98 0.54
N ILE A 262 -11.92 6.13 -0.35
CA ILE A 262 -11.73 6.80 -1.65
C ILE A 262 -12.32 8.21 -1.47
N PRO A 263 -11.49 9.21 -1.13
CA PRO A 263 -11.99 10.57 -0.84
C PRO A 263 -12.55 11.24 -2.09
N SER A 264 -13.30 12.33 -1.91
CA SER A 264 -13.68 13.17 -3.04
C SER A 264 -12.48 13.96 -3.56
N ARG A 265 -12.57 14.46 -4.79
CA ARG A 265 -11.52 15.32 -5.36
C ARG A 265 -11.41 16.63 -4.57
N GLU A 266 -12.54 17.13 -4.09
CA GLU A 266 -12.65 18.34 -3.31
C GLU A 266 -11.93 18.21 -1.96
N ASP A 267 -12.08 17.08 -1.27
CA ASP A 267 -11.39 16.83 0.01
C ASP A 267 -9.87 16.80 -0.16
N VAL A 268 -9.39 16.11 -1.21
CA VAL A 268 -7.95 16.04 -1.51
C VAL A 268 -7.42 17.42 -1.94
N ALA A 269 -8.15 18.16 -2.77
CA ALA A 269 -7.75 19.51 -3.18
C ALA A 269 -7.67 20.48 -2.00
N HIS A 270 -8.63 20.38 -1.06
CA HIS A 270 -8.59 21.15 0.17
C HIS A 270 -7.36 20.82 1.03
N ALA A 271 -7.04 19.53 1.18
CA ALA A 271 -5.86 19.12 1.93
C ALA A 271 -4.54 19.56 1.25
N LEU A 272 -4.48 19.54 -0.09
CA LEU A 272 -3.34 20.07 -0.84
C LEU A 272 -3.13 21.58 -0.59
N ASP A 273 -4.20 22.38 -0.62
CA ASP A 273 -4.15 23.82 -0.29
C ASP A 273 -3.67 24.07 1.14
N LEU A 274 -4.21 23.30 2.11
CA LEU A 274 -3.78 23.37 3.50
C LEU A 274 -2.28 23.06 3.66
N LEU A 275 -1.75 22.07 2.93
CA LEU A 275 -0.31 21.75 2.96
C LEU A 275 0.56 22.61 2.02
N ASN A 276 -0.03 23.60 1.34
CA ASN A 276 0.65 24.43 0.34
C ASN A 276 1.36 23.56 -0.72
N ILE A 277 0.70 22.49 -1.15
CA ILE A 277 1.12 21.64 -2.27
C ILE A 277 0.40 22.17 -3.51
N PRO A 278 1.12 22.63 -4.54
CA PRO A 278 0.48 23.27 -5.69
C PRO A 278 -0.32 22.29 -6.57
N ASP A 279 -1.39 22.79 -7.19
CA ASP A 279 -2.32 21.97 -8.00
C ASP A 279 -1.71 21.25 -9.23
N PHE A 280 -0.47 21.56 -9.65
CA PHE A 280 0.15 20.82 -10.76
C PHE A 280 0.31 19.34 -10.46
N VAL A 281 0.38 18.95 -9.18
CA VAL A 281 0.53 17.54 -8.78
C VAL A 281 -0.59 16.65 -9.31
N TRP A 282 -1.78 17.22 -9.59
CA TRP A 282 -2.90 16.49 -10.21
C TRP A 282 -2.59 15.94 -11.60
N LYS A 283 -1.67 16.57 -12.32
CA LYS A 283 -1.28 16.17 -13.67
C LYS A 283 -0.21 15.08 -13.67
N LEU A 284 0.64 15.02 -12.63
CA LEU A 284 1.83 14.17 -12.63
C LEU A 284 1.51 12.68 -12.80
N PRO A 285 0.50 12.09 -12.11
CA PRO A 285 0.16 10.68 -12.32
C PRO A 285 -0.29 10.34 -13.75
N GLU A 286 -0.73 11.31 -14.54
CA GLU A 286 -1.16 11.07 -15.92
C GLU A 286 -0.04 11.22 -16.94
N LEU A 287 1.09 11.83 -16.54
CA LEU A 287 2.24 12.06 -17.41
C LEU A 287 2.91 10.75 -17.77
N TRP A 288 3.35 10.69 -19.02
CA TRP A 288 4.25 9.63 -19.48
C TRP A 288 5.69 9.99 -19.08
N ALA A 289 6.38 9.01 -18.53
CA ALA A 289 7.82 8.99 -18.38
C ALA A 289 8.47 8.44 -19.66
N TYR A 290 9.62 8.99 -19.99
CA TYR A 290 10.43 8.65 -21.15
C TYR A 290 11.85 8.21 -20.70
N PRO A 291 12.59 7.49 -21.57
CA PRO A 291 14.00 7.21 -21.37
C PRO A 291 14.84 8.49 -21.23
N ASP A 292 16.02 8.37 -20.62
CA ASP A 292 16.91 9.50 -20.33
C ASP A 292 17.31 10.29 -21.59
N GLU A 293 17.45 9.64 -22.75
CA GLU A 293 17.79 10.29 -24.01
C GLU A 293 16.75 11.35 -24.42
N PHE A 294 15.47 11.10 -24.14
CA PHE A 294 14.38 12.02 -24.44
C PHE A 294 14.52 13.32 -23.62
N TYR A 295 14.80 13.21 -22.33
CA TYR A 295 14.98 14.37 -21.46
C TYR A 295 16.25 15.17 -21.79
N GLN A 296 17.32 14.48 -22.19
CA GLN A 296 18.56 15.13 -22.63
C GLN A 296 18.33 15.99 -23.87
N GLU A 297 17.59 15.50 -24.85
CA GLU A 297 17.25 16.24 -26.08
C GLU A 297 16.34 17.43 -25.79
N LEU A 298 15.38 17.30 -24.85
CA LEU A 298 14.56 18.43 -24.40
C LEU A 298 15.36 19.52 -23.66
N GLY A 299 16.55 19.20 -23.16
CA GLY A 299 17.30 20.05 -22.24
C GLY A 299 16.78 20.01 -20.80
N ASP A 300 15.82 19.14 -20.50
CA ASP A 300 15.19 18.93 -19.18
C ASP A 300 15.99 17.90 -18.35
N VAL A 301 17.28 18.18 -18.17
CA VAL A 301 18.19 17.27 -17.47
C VAL A 301 17.86 17.22 -15.96
N PRO A 302 17.78 16.03 -15.31
CA PRO A 302 17.29 15.83 -13.93
C PRO A 302 17.97 16.61 -12.80
N PHE A 303 19.00 17.41 -13.10
CA PHE A 303 19.81 18.15 -12.14
C PHE A 303 20.08 19.61 -12.55
N LYS A 304 19.50 20.09 -13.66
CA LYS A 304 19.68 21.47 -14.12
C LYS A 304 18.38 22.25 -13.90
N PRO A 305 18.38 23.35 -13.12
CA PRO A 305 17.19 24.14 -12.90
C PRO A 305 16.77 24.83 -14.20
N ARG A 306 15.46 24.92 -14.45
CA ARG A 306 14.94 25.60 -15.64
C ARG A 306 15.23 27.11 -15.54
N GLN A 307 15.93 27.67 -16.54
CA GLN A 307 16.21 29.12 -16.58
C GLN A 307 14.94 29.89 -16.96
N GLU A 308 14.36 30.60 -15.99
CA GLU A 308 13.44 31.76 -16.08
C GLU A 308 12.15 31.66 -16.93
N ASN A 309 11.76 30.50 -17.46
CA ASN A 309 10.45 30.28 -18.13
C ASN A 309 9.50 29.29 -17.43
N ALA A 310 9.78 28.87 -16.19
CA ALA A 310 8.89 28.00 -15.43
C ALA A 310 7.88 28.83 -14.62
N GLU A 311 6.86 29.39 -15.28
CA GLU A 311 5.60 29.57 -14.57
C GLU A 311 5.17 28.19 -14.06
N ARG A 312 4.82 28.08 -12.77
CA ARG A 312 4.35 26.82 -12.15
C ARG A 312 3.42 26.10 -13.13
N CYS A 313 3.58 24.78 -13.28
CA CYS A 313 2.70 23.94 -14.09
C CYS A 313 2.83 24.05 -15.63
N GLN A 314 3.85 24.72 -16.18
CA GLN A 314 4.17 24.66 -17.62
C GLN A 314 5.34 23.72 -17.87
N TYR A 315 5.05 22.57 -18.46
CA TYR A 315 6.03 21.63 -19.02
C TYR A 315 5.93 21.66 -20.54
N SER A 316 6.98 21.22 -21.22
CA SER A 316 7.04 21.29 -22.67
C SER A 316 5.88 20.49 -23.30
N ALA A 317 5.34 20.97 -24.42
CA ALA A 317 4.22 20.31 -25.09
C ALA A 317 4.59 18.91 -25.60
N GLU A 318 5.89 18.65 -25.74
CA GLU A 318 6.46 17.36 -26.13
C GLU A 318 6.22 16.25 -25.09
N TYR A 319 5.96 16.56 -23.81
CA TYR A 319 5.56 15.53 -22.83
C TYR A 319 4.18 14.94 -23.15
N ASP A 320 3.24 15.79 -23.55
CA ASP A 320 1.89 15.39 -23.95
C ASP A 320 1.87 14.83 -25.39
N ASN A 321 2.66 15.43 -26.29
CA ASN A 321 2.74 15.09 -27.69
C ASN A 321 4.19 15.04 -28.19
N PRO A 322 4.89 13.91 -27.99
CA PRO A 322 6.30 13.76 -28.34
C PRO A 322 6.54 13.53 -29.83
N MET A 323 5.60 13.82 -30.74
CA MET A 323 5.75 13.55 -32.18
C MET A 323 7.02 14.16 -32.80
N ARG A 324 7.45 15.34 -32.34
CA ARG A 324 8.70 15.98 -32.81
C ARG A 324 9.97 15.26 -32.31
N MET A 325 9.81 14.44 -31.29
CA MET A 325 10.86 13.72 -30.58
C MET A 325 10.70 12.21 -30.68
N VAL A 326 9.90 11.74 -31.64
CA VAL A 326 9.58 10.32 -31.81
C VAL A 326 10.81 9.46 -32.10
N ASP A 327 11.91 10.07 -32.57
CA ASP A 327 13.18 9.40 -32.80
C ASP A 327 14.11 9.38 -31.57
N HIS A 328 13.70 10.03 -30.47
CA HIS A 328 14.46 10.15 -29.22
C HIS A 328 13.87 9.32 -28.07
N PHE A 329 12.90 8.45 -28.36
CA PHE A 329 12.46 7.41 -27.44
C PHE A 329 12.01 6.17 -28.23
N ASP A 330 12.22 5.01 -27.63
CA ASP A 330 11.80 3.70 -28.10
C ASP A 330 10.57 3.19 -27.34
N TYR A 331 10.36 3.67 -26.12
CA TYR A 331 9.15 3.44 -25.35
C TYR A 331 8.85 4.60 -24.40
N ARG A 332 7.65 4.59 -23.83
CA ARG A 332 7.24 5.42 -22.70
C ARG A 332 6.40 4.60 -21.73
N TYR A 333 6.38 5.01 -20.48
CA TYR A 333 5.61 4.33 -19.45
C TYR A 333 4.97 5.31 -18.46
N ARG A 334 4.02 4.84 -17.67
CA ARG A 334 3.49 5.59 -16.52
C ARG A 334 2.93 4.65 -15.46
N ASP A 335 2.92 5.11 -14.22
CA ASP A 335 2.43 4.33 -13.08
C ASP A 335 0.92 4.10 -13.18
N LYS A 336 0.48 2.90 -12.82
CA LYS A 336 -0.93 2.60 -12.56
C LYS A 336 -1.17 2.68 -11.06
N ILE A 337 -1.63 3.85 -10.63
CA ILE A 337 -1.93 4.14 -9.23
C ILE A 337 -3.38 3.74 -8.92
N ARG A 338 -3.59 2.96 -7.86
CA ARG A 338 -4.88 2.31 -7.58
C ARG A 338 -5.39 2.44 -6.17
N PHE A 339 -6.70 2.32 -6.05
CA PHE A 339 -7.37 1.98 -4.79
C PHE A 339 -7.60 0.47 -4.71
N SER A 340 -7.41 -0.08 -3.51
CA SER A 340 -7.66 -1.48 -3.18
C SER A 340 -9.07 -1.95 -3.51
N ALA A 341 -9.26 -3.27 -3.65
CA ALA A 341 -10.58 -3.87 -3.74
C ALA A 341 -11.44 -3.55 -2.51
N THR A 342 -10.82 -3.50 -1.34
CA THR A 342 -11.48 -3.17 -0.07
C THR A 342 -12.05 -1.75 -0.06
N ALA A 343 -11.25 -0.75 -0.45
CA ALA A 343 -11.67 0.65 -0.55
C ALA A 343 -12.81 0.83 -1.57
N THR A 344 -12.70 0.12 -2.70
CA THR A 344 -13.73 0.10 -3.73
C THR A 344 -15.04 -0.47 -3.22
N ALA A 345 -14.98 -1.56 -2.44
CA ALA A 345 -16.15 -2.14 -1.78
C ALA A 345 -16.77 -1.16 -0.78
N ILE A 346 -15.98 -0.58 0.14
CA ILE A 346 -16.49 0.38 1.13
C ILE A 346 -17.21 1.56 0.44
N ARG A 347 -16.62 2.12 -0.62
CA ARG A 347 -17.25 3.18 -1.42
C ARG A 347 -18.57 2.73 -2.04
N PHE A 348 -18.64 1.51 -2.57
CA PHE A 348 -19.88 0.94 -3.12
C PHE A 348 -20.94 0.80 -2.02
N PHE A 349 -20.60 0.22 -0.86
CA PHE A 349 -21.52 0.10 0.26
C PHE A 349 -22.04 1.47 0.69
N ASN A 350 -21.18 2.49 0.85
CA ASN A 350 -21.59 3.83 1.27
C ASN A 350 -22.59 4.52 0.32
N ARG A 351 -22.75 4.04 -0.92
CA ARG A 351 -23.74 4.54 -1.89
C ARG A 351 -25.07 3.80 -1.85
N LEU A 352 -25.13 2.65 -1.20
CA LEU A 352 -26.35 1.88 -1.07
C LEU A 352 -27.17 2.35 0.13
N PRO A 353 -28.51 2.39 0.03
CA PRO A 353 -29.38 2.53 1.19
C PRO A 353 -29.17 1.38 2.17
N ALA A 354 -29.37 1.65 3.47
CA ALA A 354 -29.23 0.65 4.54
C ALA A 354 -30.07 -0.63 4.28
N GLU A 355 -31.26 -0.47 3.71
CA GLU A 355 -32.16 -1.58 3.32
C GLU A 355 -31.52 -2.56 2.31
N GLN A 356 -30.61 -2.08 1.46
CA GLN A 356 -29.89 -2.92 0.49
C GLN A 356 -28.57 -3.44 1.09
N ARG A 357 -27.82 -2.60 1.82
CA ARG A 357 -26.57 -3.01 2.49
C ARG A 357 -26.77 -4.20 3.42
N THR A 358 -27.86 -4.18 4.19
CA THR A 358 -28.24 -5.25 5.13
C THR A 358 -28.66 -6.56 4.46
N GLN A 359 -28.74 -6.59 3.13
CA GLN A 359 -29.16 -7.77 2.36
C GLN A 359 -27.99 -8.50 1.75
N ILE A 360 -26.85 -7.82 1.55
CA ILE A 360 -25.64 -8.44 1.05
C ILE A 360 -25.18 -9.53 2.03
N ARG A 361 -24.95 -10.74 1.52
CA ARG A 361 -24.52 -11.89 2.35
C ARG A 361 -23.06 -12.21 2.19
N ARG A 362 -22.51 -12.09 0.98
CA ARG A 362 -21.12 -12.48 0.71
C ARG A 362 -20.48 -11.54 -0.29
N ILE A 363 -19.27 -11.09 0.03
CA ILE A 363 -18.41 -10.40 -0.92
C ILE A 363 -17.03 -11.06 -0.96
N ILE A 364 -16.38 -10.98 -2.12
CA ILE A 364 -15.00 -11.41 -2.32
C ILE A 364 -14.20 -10.19 -2.79
N LEU A 365 -13.14 -9.88 -2.06
CA LEU A 365 -12.23 -8.77 -2.36
C LEU A 365 -10.96 -9.37 -2.97
N HIS A 366 -10.69 -9.07 -4.23
CA HIS A 366 -9.50 -9.50 -4.95
C HIS A 366 -8.46 -8.38 -4.94
N GLU A 367 -7.53 -8.44 -3.99
CA GLU A 367 -6.34 -7.58 -3.97
C GLU A 367 -5.28 -8.22 -4.89
N ASP A 368 -5.34 -7.86 -6.17
CA ASP A 368 -4.55 -8.44 -7.27
C ASP A 368 -3.45 -7.50 -7.81
N ALA A 369 -3.38 -6.29 -7.27
CA ALA A 369 -2.41 -5.25 -7.62
C ALA A 369 -2.05 -4.40 -6.39
N PRO A 370 -0.89 -3.72 -6.37
CA PRO A 370 -0.55 -2.77 -5.32
C PRO A 370 -1.55 -1.61 -5.27
N SER A 371 -1.68 -0.99 -4.11
CA SER A 371 -2.68 0.04 -3.85
C SER A 371 -2.21 1.06 -2.84
N VAL A 372 -2.64 2.30 -3.04
CA VAL A 372 -2.28 3.45 -2.22
C VAL A 372 -2.75 3.32 -0.76
N ASN A 373 -2.11 4.10 0.11
CA ASN A 373 -2.48 4.36 1.51
C ASN A 373 -2.47 3.15 2.47
N MET A 374 -1.46 2.28 2.34
CA MET A 374 -1.22 1.14 3.25
C MET A 374 -2.34 0.09 3.19
N SER A 375 -2.45 -0.54 2.02
CA SER A 375 -3.56 -1.43 1.71
C SER A 375 -3.74 -2.62 2.66
N SER A 376 -2.70 -3.09 3.35
CA SER A 376 -2.83 -4.16 4.37
C SER A 376 -3.87 -3.83 5.44
N LEU A 377 -3.94 -2.58 5.89
CA LEU A 377 -4.83 -2.09 6.95
C LEU A 377 -6.29 -1.87 6.53
N HIS A 378 -6.59 -1.90 5.22
CA HIS A 378 -7.90 -1.45 4.73
C HIS A 378 -9.08 -2.29 5.21
N ALA A 379 -8.85 -3.55 5.62
CA ALA A 379 -9.89 -4.42 6.16
C ALA A 379 -10.59 -3.84 7.39
N GLN A 380 -9.90 -3.00 8.18
CA GLN A 380 -10.47 -2.34 9.35
C GLN A 380 -11.67 -1.43 8.99
N GLY A 381 -11.67 -0.85 7.80
CA GLY A 381 -12.77 -0.03 7.29
C GLY A 381 -14.09 -0.79 7.09
N LEU A 382 -14.07 -2.12 7.14
CA LEU A 382 -15.27 -2.97 7.03
C LEU A 382 -16.02 -3.11 8.36
N VAL A 383 -15.40 -2.79 9.50
CA VAL A 383 -16.01 -2.97 10.84
C VAL A 383 -17.40 -2.34 10.96
N PRO A 384 -17.66 -1.09 10.51
CA PRO A 384 -19.00 -0.51 10.56
C PRO A 384 -20.05 -1.31 9.78
N LEU A 385 -19.65 -1.93 8.67
CA LEU A 385 -20.56 -2.74 7.83
C LEU A 385 -20.97 -4.03 8.53
N TYR A 386 -20.08 -4.64 9.30
CA TYR A 386 -20.43 -5.82 10.12
C TYR A 386 -21.40 -5.48 11.25
N LYS A 387 -21.26 -4.29 11.86
CA LYS A 387 -22.19 -3.81 12.90
C LYS A 387 -23.59 -3.59 12.34
N GLU A 388 -23.69 -3.03 11.14
CA GLU A 388 -24.97 -2.85 10.45
C GLU A 388 -25.55 -4.18 9.93
N ASN A 389 -24.69 -5.06 9.40
CA ASN A 389 -25.09 -6.33 8.80
C ASN A 389 -24.25 -7.51 9.37
N PRO A 390 -24.67 -8.08 10.52
CA PRO A 390 -23.95 -9.20 11.14
C PRO A 390 -23.95 -10.50 10.31
N ARG A 391 -24.71 -10.55 9.20
CA ARG A 391 -24.77 -11.70 8.27
C ARG A 391 -23.83 -11.54 7.08
N LEU A 392 -23.10 -10.42 6.98
CA LEU A 392 -22.10 -10.22 5.94
C LEU A 392 -20.92 -11.18 6.15
N GLN A 393 -20.51 -11.84 5.07
CA GLN A 393 -19.28 -12.62 4.99
C GLN A 393 -18.36 -11.95 3.98
N VAL A 394 -17.11 -11.72 4.39
CA VAL A 394 -16.07 -11.15 3.53
C VAL A 394 -14.93 -12.15 3.43
N GLU A 395 -14.56 -12.45 2.20
CA GLU A 395 -13.32 -13.16 1.90
C GLU A 395 -12.38 -12.21 1.16
N ARG A 396 -11.27 -11.85 1.80
CA ARG A 396 -10.23 -11.01 1.22
C ARG A 396 -9.12 -11.90 0.68
N ARG A 397 -8.99 -11.94 -0.63
CA ARG A 397 -7.97 -12.71 -1.37
C ARG A 397 -6.86 -11.77 -1.78
N VAL A 398 -5.64 -12.05 -1.36
CA VAL A 398 -4.48 -11.19 -1.61
C VAL A 398 -3.44 -11.97 -2.41
N SER A 399 -3.09 -11.44 -3.58
CA SER A 399 -2.08 -12.06 -4.44
C SER A 399 -0.69 -11.94 -3.84
N VAL A 400 0.02 -13.07 -3.73
CA VAL A 400 1.42 -13.08 -3.24
C VAL A 400 2.32 -12.27 -4.17
N PHE A 401 2.21 -12.45 -5.48
CA PHE A 401 3.07 -11.78 -6.47
C PHE A 401 2.41 -10.55 -7.12
N GLY A 402 1.09 -10.51 -7.22
CA GLY A 402 0.38 -9.36 -7.80
C GLY A 402 0.26 -8.19 -6.83
N CYS A 403 0.24 -8.46 -5.52
CA CYS A 403 -0.04 -7.44 -4.49
C CYS A 403 1.10 -7.32 -3.47
N ILE A 404 1.48 -8.42 -2.79
CA ILE A 404 2.48 -8.37 -1.69
C ILE A 404 3.90 -8.15 -2.21
N HIS A 405 4.36 -9.01 -3.12
CA HIS A 405 5.68 -8.89 -3.75
C HIS A 405 5.52 -8.36 -5.17
N SER A 406 5.45 -7.04 -5.27
CA SER A 406 5.24 -6.35 -6.54
C SER A 406 6.47 -5.54 -6.96
N CYS A 407 7.70 -5.98 -6.67
CA CYS A 407 8.87 -5.25 -7.11
C CYS A 407 9.01 -5.36 -8.64
N ALA A 408 8.58 -4.33 -9.38
CA ALA A 408 8.83 -4.21 -10.81
C ALA A 408 9.40 -2.85 -11.19
N GLY A 409 10.07 -2.82 -12.33
CA GLY A 409 10.66 -1.61 -12.88
C GLY A 409 10.23 -1.39 -14.32
N ALA A 410 10.27 -0.14 -14.75
CA ALA A 410 9.90 0.26 -16.10
C ALA A 410 11.10 0.27 -17.06
N GLU A 411 12.10 -0.58 -16.81
CA GLU A 411 13.30 -0.65 -17.64
C GLU A 411 13.02 -1.30 -19.00
N LYS A 412 13.86 -0.99 -20.00
CA LYS A 412 13.72 -1.37 -21.40
C LYS A 412 13.53 -2.88 -21.63
N GLU A 413 14.01 -3.69 -20.70
CA GLU A 413 13.94 -5.14 -20.60
C GLU A 413 12.51 -5.68 -20.75
N TRP A 414 11.46 -4.90 -20.45
CA TRP A 414 10.08 -5.34 -20.70
C TRP A 414 9.79 -5.63 -22.18
N MET A 415 10.48 -4.96 -23.11
CA MET A 415 10.33 -5.16 -24.55
C MET A 415 11.04 -6.41 -25.04
N THR A 416 12.21 -6.71 -24.48
CA THR A 416 12.98 -7.90 -24.84
C THR A 416 12.53 -9.13 -24.06
N ARG A 417 11.87 -8.91 -22.91
CA ARG A 417 11.50 -9.91 -21.91
C ARG A 417 12.70 -10.68 -21.36
N ASP A 418 13.87 -10.03 -21.39
CA ASP A 418 15.10 -10.57 -20.86
C ASP A 418 15.31 -10.06 -19.43
N ASN A 419 15.85 -10.89 -18.54
CA ASN A 419 16.24 -10.52 -17.17
C ASN A 419 15.05 -10.20 -16.24
N PRO A 420 14.22 -11.20 -15.86
CA PRO A 420 13.23 -11.00 -14.80
C PRO A 420 13.93 -10.59 -13.50
N ARG A 421 13.26 -9.77 -12.68
CA ARG A 421 13.78 -9.43 -11.35
C ARG A 421 13.61 -10.59 -10.39
N ASP A 422 14.57 -10.75 -9.49
CA ASP A 422 14.49 -11.73 -8.42
C ASP A 422 13.64 -11.21 -7.27
N LEU A 423 12.97 -12.13 -6.59
CA LEU A 423 12.33 -11.83 -5.31
C LEU A 423 13.40 -11.68 -4.25
N TYR A 424 13.51 -10.47 -3.70
CA TYR A 424 14.37 -10.18 -2.57
C TYR A 424 13.66 -10.49 -1.25
N GLY A 425 14.16 -11.50 -0.53
CA GLY A 425 13.53 -12.05 0.66
C GLY A 425 13.27 -11.04 1.78
N PRO A 426 14.25 -10.22 2.19
CA PRO A 426 14.05 -9.25 3.27
C PRO A 426 12.88 -8.31 3.00
N GLU A 427 12.80 -7.71 1.82
CA GLU A 427 11.70 -6.83 1.44
C GLU A 427 10.36 -7.58 1.43
N PHE A 428 10.30 -8.76 0.80
CA PHE A 428 9.10 -9.59 0.78
C PHE A 428 8.60 -9.96 2.19
N LEU A 429 9.51 -10.35 3.10
CA LEU A 429 9.17 -10.72 4.47
C LEU A 429 8.50 -9.57 5.22
N LEU A 430 8.99 -8.34 5.01
CA LEU A 430 8.42 -7.16 5.65
C LEU A 430 6.99 -6.91 5.20
N TYR A 431 6.75 -6.91 3.88
CA TYR A 431 5.40 -6.74 3.35
C TYR A 431 4.46 -7.87 3.78
N LEU A 432 4.91 -9.13 3.68
CA LEU A 432 4.11 -10.28 4.11
C LEU A 432 3.76 -10.19 5.61
N GLN A 433 4.70 -9.77 6.44
CA GLN A 433 4.49 -9.59 7.87
C GLN A 433 3.36 -8.60 8.14
N SER A 434 3.39 -7.41 7.52
CA SER A 434 2.34 -6.40 7.70
C SER A 434 0.97 -6.95 7.30
N TRP A 435 0.87 -7.59 6.13
CA TRP A 435 -0.39 -8.19 5.66
C TRP A 435 -0.96 -9.25 6.60
N LEU A 436 -0.12 -10.13 7.13
CA LEU A 436 -0.57 -11.21 8.02
C LEU A 436 -0.94 -10.71 9.41
N ILE A 437 -0.18 -9.77 9.97
CA ILE A 437 -0.47 -9.19 11.28
C ILE A 437 -1.77 -8.40 11.22
N ASP A 438 -1.92 -7.52 10.24
CA ASP A 438 -3.12 -6.68 10.08
C ASP A 438 -4.37 -7.54 9.86
N ALA A 439 -4.23 -8.65 9.13
CA ALA A 439 -5.31 -9.61 8.95
C ALA A 439 -5.69 -10.30 10.27
N ILE A 440 -4.74 -10.69 11.14
CA ILE A 440 -5.05 -11.27 12.45
C ILE A 440 -5.72 -10.26 13.37
N SER A 441 -5.28 -9.02 13.37
CA SER A 441 -5.83 -7.96 14.22
C SER A 441 -7.33 -7.73 13.99
N MET A 442 -7.89 -8.15 12.85
CA MET A 442 -9.35 -8.17 12.63
C MET A 442 -10.12 -9.02 13.65
N ARG A 443 -9.49 -10.00 14.30
CA ARG A 443 -10.12 -10.84 15.35
C ARG A 443 -10.38 -10.07 16.65
N ASP A 444 -9.55 -9.06 16.91
CA ASP A 444 -9.64 -8.25 18.13
C ASP A 444 -10.69 -7.13 17.98
N LEU A 445 -11.22 -6.95 16.76
CA LEU A 445 -12.28 -6.01 16.46
C LEU A 445 -13.66 -6.63 16.72
N ASP A 446 -14.62 -5.76 17.02
CA ASP A 446 -16.02 -6.12 17.30
C ASP A 446 -16.76 -6.52 16.01
N ILE A 447 -16.41 -7.69 15.45
CA ILE A 447 -17.02 -8.30 14.27
C ILE A 447 -17.53 -9.73 14.57
N PRO A 448 -18.57 -10.22 13.87
CA PRO A 448 -19.06 -11.58 14.10
C PRO A 448 -18.00 -12.65 13.79
N SER A 449 -17.91 -13.67 14.64
CA SER A 449 -16.94 -14.75 14.44
C SER A 449 -17.16 -15.47 13.10
N GLY A 450 -16.07 -15.71 12.35
CA GLY A 450 -16.11 -16.37 11.04
C GLY A 450 -16.67 -15.51 9.89
N SER A 451 -16.97 -14.23 10.13
CA SER A 451 -17.47 -13.31 9.10
C SER A 451 -16.40 -12.70 8.21
N PHE A 452 -15.13 -12.81 8.61
CA PHE A 452 -13.96 -12.36 7.84
C PHE A 452 -12.99 -13.52 7.62
N ILE A 453 -12.55 -13.68 6.38
CA ILE A 453 -11.55 -14.66 5.98
C ILE A 453 -10.48 -13.93 5.16
N PHE A 454 -9.22 -14.15 5.49
CA PHE A 454 -8.07 -13.68 4.72
C PHE A 454 -7.43 -14.87 4.00
N THR A 455 -7.24 -14.78 2.70
CA THR A 455 -6.65 -15.85 1.89
C THR A 455 -5.47 -15.32 1.09
N LEU A 456 -4.28 -15.88 1.34
CA LEU A 456 -3.15 -15.75 0.44
C LEU A 456 -3.42 -16.53 -0.83
N TRP A 457 -3.27 -15.87 -1.97
CA TRP A 457 -3.59 -16.42 -3.27
C TRP A 457 -2.32 -16.48 -4.13
N GLY A 458 -1.91 -17.70 -4.46
CA GLY A 458 -0.83 -18.01 -5.39
C GLY A 458 -1.33 -18.38 -6.80
N GLY A 459 -2.59 -18.80 -6.93
CA GLY A 459 -3.18 -19.17 -8.21
C GLY A 459 -2.36 -20.25 -8.94
N SER A 460 -2.04 -20.02 -10.21
CA SER A 460 -1.22 -20.93 -11.02
C SER A 460 0.23 -21.07 -10.52
N TYR A 461 0.68 -20.20 -9.62
CA TYR A 461 2.05 -20.16 -9.08
C TYR A 461 2.16 -20.70 -7.65
N GLY A 462 1.18 -21.48 -7.20
CA GLY A 462 1.14 -22.03 -5.84
C GLY A 462 2.38 -22.86 -5.45
N ASP A 463 2.99 -23.58 -6.38
CA ASP A 463 4.23 -24.33 -6.13
C ASP A 463 5.43 -23.39 -5.85
N LEU A 464 5.53 -22.28 -6.60
CA LEU A 464 6.53 -21.26 -6.34
C LEU A 464 6.29 -20.57 -5.01
N CYS A 465 5.04 -20.23 -4.67
CA CYS A 465 4.69 -19.71 -3.35
C CYS A 465 5.10 -20.68 -2.24
N THR A 466 4.88 -21.98 -2.41
CA THR A 466 5.30 -23.02 -1.46
C THR A 466 6.81 -23.01 -1.27
N LYS A 467 7.59 -22.91 -2.36
CA LYS A 467 9.05 -22.81 -2.32
C LYS A 467 9.52 -21.55 -1.58
N VAL A 468 8.96 -20.39 -1.93
CA VAL A 468 9.28 -19.10 -1.29
C VAL A 468 8.98 -19.15 0.21
N PHE A 469 7.83 -19.71 0.61
CA PHE A 469 7.52 -19.89 2.03
C PHE A 469 8.51 -20.82 2.74
N GLN A 470 8.94 -21.90 2.09
CA GLN A 470 9.90 -22.83 2.68
C GLN A 470 11.29 -22.22 2.84
N GLU A 471 11.81 -21.58 1.80
CA GLU A 471 13.21 -21.11 1.74
C GLU A 471 13.41 -19.70 2.29
N CYS A 472 12.37 -18.86 2.29
CA CYS A 472 12.42 -17.51 2.84
C CYS A 472 11.76 -17.44 4.23
N VAL A 473 10.47 -17.74 4.31
CA VAL A 473 9.66 -17.49 5.52
C VAL A 473 10.05 -18.41 6.66
N HIS A 474 10.05 -19.73 6.44
CA HIS A 474 10.40 -20.69 7.49
C HIS A 474 11.88 -20.62 7.89
N MET A 475 12.76 -20.32 6.94
CA MET A 475 14.17 -20.07 7.25
C MET A 475 14.32 -18.84 8.13
N ALA A 476 13.72 -17.69 7.79
CA ALA A 476 13.77 -16.48 8.61
C ALA A 476 13.22 -16.69 10.02
N LEU A 477 12.11 -17.42 10.15
CA LEU A 477 11.56 -17.78 11.46
C LEU A 477 12.47 -18.71 12.28
N ALA A 478 13.32 -19.51 11.65
CA ALA A 478 14.24 -20.41 12.34
C ALA A 478 15.57 -19.74 12.72
N GLU A 479 15.99 -18.71 11.98
CA GLU A 479 17.31 -18.09 12.15
C GLU A 479 17.50 -17.39 13.49
N GLY A 480 16.56 -16.58 13.95
CA GLY A 480 16.68 -15.90 15.25
C GLY A 480 16.94 -16.88 16.41
N PRO A 481 16.03 -17.85 16.66
CA PRO A 481 16.23 -18.86 17.70
C PRO A 481 17.50 -19.69 17.54
N ALA A 482 17.88 -20.02 16.30
CA ALA A 482 19.10 -20.77 16.04
C ALA A 482 20.37 -19.94 16.34
N PHE A 483 20.36 -18.66 15.97
CA PHE A 483 21.46 -17.74 16.26
C PHE A 483 21.64 -17.56 17.77
N ASP A 484 20.55 -17.34 18.51
CA ASP A 484 20.57 -17.26 19.98
C ASP A 484 21.19 -18.52 20.58
N LYS A 485 20.82 -19.70 20.05
CA LYS A 485 21.38 -20.97 20.51
C LYS A 485 22.87 -21.11 20.19
N CYS A 486 23.33 -20.63 19.03
CA CYS A 486 24.75 -20.59 18.68
C CYS A 486 25.54 -19.66 19.61
N LEU A 487 24.96 -18.53 20.04
CA LEU A 487 25.55 -17.64 21.04
C LEU A 487 25.68 -18.33 22.40
N GLU A 488 24.63 -19.01 22.87
CA GLU A 488 24.66 -19.79 24.12
C GLU A 488 25.74 -20.88 24.12
N LEU A 489 25.94 -21.53 22.97
CA LEU A 489 26.95 -22.57 22.77
C LEU A 489 28.36 -22.00 22.54
N ASP A 490 28.49 -20.67 22.55
CA ASP A 490 29.75 -19.97 22.40
C ASP A 490 30.50 -20.34 21.11
N LEU A 491 29.74 -20.46 20.02
CA LEU A 491 30.29 -20.87 18.71
C LEU A 491 31.08 -19.75 18.01
N PHE A 492 31.20 -18.56 18.60
CA PHE A 492 31.84 -17.38 18.01
C PHE A 492 32.99 -16.80 18.88
N ARG A 493 33.50 -17.59 19.84
CA ARG A 493 34.35 -17.27 21.01
C ARG A 493 35.62 -16.41 20.80
N SER A 494 35.97 -16.02 19.58
CA SER A 494 37.16 -15.21 19.26
C SER A 494 36.84 -13.79 18.77
N THR A 495 35.57 -13.44 18.53
CA THR A 495 35.24 -12.28 17.70
C THR A 495 33.92 -11.59 18.06
N THR A 496 33.44 -11.75 19.30
CA THR A 496 32.17 -11.19 19.80
C THR A 496 32.05 -9.67 19.63
N HIS A 497 33.18 -8.95 19.45
CA HIS A 497 33.21 -7.52 19.14
C HIS A 497 32.99 -7.18 17.65
N GLN A 498 33.07 -8.15 16.72
CA GLN A 498 32.89 -7.95 15.26
C GLN A 498 31.52 -8.37 14.74
N LEU A 499 30.82 -9.29 15.42
CA LEU A 499 29.40 -9.44 15.18
C LEU A 499 28.75 -8.17 15.76
N SER A 500 28.13 -7.35 14.91
CA SER A 500 27.11 -6.42 15.38
C SER A 500 25.95 -7.26 15.92
N VAL A 501 26.10 -7.82 17.12
CA VAL A 501 25.04 -8.51 17.85
C VAL A 501 24.12 -7.40 18.37
N THR A 502 23.41 -6.76 17.44
CA THR A 502 22.22 -6.01 17.82
C THR A 502 21.21 -7.07 18.26
N PRO A 503 20.56 -6.90 19.43
CA PRO A 503 19.49 -7.80 19.89
C PRO A 503 18.38 -8.00 18.85
N ASP A 504 18.30 -7.11 17.87
CA ASP A 504 17.24 -7.03 16.89
C ASP A 504 17.63 -7.56 15.48
N LYS A 505 18.84 -8.11 15.27
CA LYS A 505 19.35 -8.49 13.92
C LYS A 505 18.44 -9.43 13.11
N PHE A 506 17.74 -10.32 13.80
CA PHE A 506 16.81 -11.30 13.21
C PHE A 506 15.38 -11.10 13.74
N PHE A 507 15.06 -9.88 14.20
CA PHE A 507 13.76 -9.61 14.79
C PHE A 507 12.65 -9.75 13.75
N LEU A 508 11.70 -10.62 14.07
CA LEU A 508 10.39 -10.67 13.43
C LEU A 508 9.36 -10.47 14.54
N ASP A 509 8.29 -9.73 14.25
CA ASP A 509 7.23 -9.51 15.23
C ASP A 509 6.67 -10.89 15.66
N PRO A 510 6.57 -11.20 16.97
CA PRO A 510 6.07 -12.49 17.43
C PRO A 510 4.71 -12.89 16.83
N ARG A 511 3.85 -11.91 16.52
CA ARG A 511 2.55 -12.12 15.85
C ARG A 511 2.71 -12.68 14.44
N PHE A 512 3.83 -12.42 13.77
CA PHE A 512 4.12 -12.99 12.45
C PHE A 512 4.28 -14.51 12.53
N ARG A 513 5.03 -15.01 13.52
CA ARG A 513 5.18 -16.45 13.76
C ARG A 513 3.83 -17.10 14.01
N GLU A 514 3.02 -16.49 14.88
CA GLU A 514 1.65 -16.94 15.16
C GLU A 514 0.82 -17.01 13.88
N ALA A 515 0.93 -16.00 13.01
CA ALA A 515 0.22 -15.96 11.75
C ALA A 515 0.61 -17.07 10.78
N VAL A 516 1.91 -17.33 10.64
CA VAL A 516 2.41 -18.42 9.80
C VAL A 516 1.96 -19.78 10.35
N GLU A 517 1.96 -19.98 11.67
CA GLU A 517 1.41 -21.20 12.27
C GLU A 517 -0.08 -21.40 11.98
N HIS A 518 -0.85 -20.31 12.03
CA HIS A 518 -2.27 -20.34 11.69
C HIS A 518 -2.53 -20.70 10.23
N LEU A 519 -1.70 -20.22 9.29
CA LEU A 519 -1.75 -20.60 7.88
C LEU A 519 -1.50 -22.10 7.71
N ILE A 520 -0.45 -22.63 8.34
CA ILE A 520 -0.11 -24.06 8.25
C ILE A 520 -1.22 -24.94 8.80
N LYS A 521 -1.72 -24.62 10.01
CA LYS A 521 -2.72 -25.44 10.70
C LYS A 521 -4.13 -25.25 10.12
N GLN A 522 -4.36 -24.20 9.34
CA GLN A 522 -5.67 -23.77 8.85
C GLN A 522 -6.72 -23.60 9.98
N THR A 523 -6.26 -23.18 11.16
CA THR A 523 -7.07 -23.14 12.39
C THR A 523 -7.78 -21.81 12.63
N SER A 524 -7.72 -20.88 11.67
CA SER A 524 -8.16 -19.50 11.91
C SER A 524 -8.78 -18.83 10.67
N ILE A 525 -8.91 -17.50 10.72
CA ILE A 525 -9.32 -16.66 9.58
C ILE A 525 -8.30 -16.64 8.44
N LEU A 526 -7.03 -16.97 8.71
CA LEU A 526 -5.96 -16.99 7.71
C LEU A 526 -5.99 -18.31 6.93
N ARG A 527 -5.92 -18.22 5.60
CA ARG A 527 -5.89 -19.34 4.67
C ARG A 527 -4.89 -19.08 3.54
N SER A 528 -4.53 -20.15 2.83
CA SER A 528 -3.80 -20.09 1.57
C SER A 528 -4.40 -21.09 0.59
N ASP A 529 -4.31 -20.82 -0.72
CA ASP A 529 -4.65 -21.78 -1.78
C ASP A 529 -3.47 -22.69 -2.18
N PHE A 530 -2.29 -22.46 -1.58
CA PHE A 530 -1.09 -23.29 -1.71
C PHE A 530 -0.64 -23.83 -0.34
N HIS A 531 0.30 -24.79 -0.33
CA HIS A 531 0.85 -25.34 0.91
C HIS A 531 1.90 -24.37 1.49
N PRO A 532 1.72 -23.81 2.70
CA PRO A 532 2.61 -22.78 3.25
C PRO A 532 3.96 -23.32 3.76
N GLY A 533 4.46 -24.44 3.24
CA GLY A 533 5.67 -25.13 3.71
C GLY A 533 5.56 -25.79 5.09
N VAL A 534 6.70 -26.25 5.62
CA VAL A 534 6.85 -26.82 6.96
C VAL A 534 7.86 -26.00 7.78
N PRO A 535 7.62 -25.81 9.09
CA PRO A 535 8.58 -25.13 9.96
C PRO A 535 9.96 -25.78 9.93
N VAL A 536 11.00 -24.97 9.78
CA VAL A 536 12.40 -25.40 9.88
C VAL A 536 12.78 -25.50 11.35
N ASP A 537 13.36 -26.63 11.76
CA ASP A 537 13.88 -26.82 13.12
C ASP A 537 15.16 -25.97 13.30
N PRO A 538 15.18 -24.99 14.22
CA PRO A 538 16.36 -24.19 14.49
C PRO A 538 17.61 -25.01 14.81
N ASN A 539 17.46 -26.21 15.40
CA ASN A 539 18.60 -27.08 15.73
C ASN A 539 19.35 -27.56 14.49
N VAL A 540 18.68 -27.70 13.34
CA VAL A 540 19.34 -28.06 12.08
C VAL A 540 20.37 -27.00 11.71
N LEU A 541 20.01 -25.71 11.81
CA LEU A 541 20.90 -24.59 11.53
C LEU A 541 22.05 -24.48 12.54
N VAL A 542 21.79 -24.84 13.81
CA VAL A 542 22.83 -24.92 14.85
C VAL A 542 23.84 -26.02 14.51
N GLU A 543 23.37 -27.22 14.13
CA GLU A 543 24.26 -28.32 13.74
C GLU A 543 25.03 -28.04 12.45
N GLU A 544 24.42 -27.36 11.47
CA GLU A 544 25.12 -26.86 10.29
C GLU A 544 26.23 -25.89 10.68
N THR A 545 25.95 -24.94 11.59
CA THR A 545 26.95 -23.99 12.07
C THR A 545 28.12 -24.68 12.78
N LYS A 546 27.86 -25.73 13.58
CA LYS A 546 28.90 -26.52 14.26
C LYS A 546 29.86 -27.22 13.29
N ARG A 547 29.39 -27.58 12.09
CA ARG A 547 30.20 -28.27 11.06
C ARG A 547 31.13 -27.32 10.31
N ILE A 548 30.98 -26.01 10.48
CA ILE A 548 31.85 -25.01 9.87
C ILE A 548 33.03 -24.76 10.81
N ASP A 549 34.19 -25.31 10.46
CA ASP A 549 35.40 -25.25 11.31
C ASP A 549 35.90 -23.80 11.49
N ASP A 550 35.88 -23.01 10.41
CA ASP A 550 36.37 -21.64 10.40
C ASP A 550 35.38 -20.65 11.01
N VAL A 551 35.86 -19.76 11.90
CA VAL A 551 35.00 -18.79 12.60
C VAL A 551 34.51 -17.69 11.65
N VAL A 552 35.30 -17.28 10.66
CA VAL A 552 34.88 -16.26 9.69
C VAL A 552 33.75 -16.80 8.83
N HIS A 553 33.88 -18.03 8.33
CA HIS A 553 32.82 -18.69 7.58
C HIS A 553 31.55 -18.95 8.42
N ARG A 554 31.69 -19.23 9.72
CA ARG A 554 30.54 -19.25 10.64
C ARG A 554 29.87 -17.88 10.69
N MET A 555 30.64 -16.81 10.85
CA MET A 555 30.10 -15.45 10.88
C MET A 555 29.42 -15.08 9.55
N ASP A 556 30.00 -15.43 8.41
CA ASP A 556 29.45 -15.15 7.08
C ASP A 556 28.08 -15.81 6.90
N ARG A 557 27.92 -17.08 7.31
CA ARG A 557 26.60 -17.76 7.29
C ARG A 557 25.52 -16.93 7.98
N TRP A 558 25.83 -16.31 9.12
CA TRP A 558 24.86 -15.53 9.88
C TRP A 558 24.78 -14.06 9.44
N HIS A 559 25.66 -13.57 8.56
CA HIS A 559 25.50 -12.24 7.96
C HIS A 559 24.58 -12.25 6.75
N TYR A 560 24.57 -13.35 5.98
CA TYR A 560 24.06 -13.33 4.62
C TYR A 560 22.80 -14.15 4.36
N HIS A 561 22.47 -15.16 5.16
CA HIS A 561 21.60 -16.24 4.65
C HIS A 561 20.14 -15.85 4.37
N THR A 562 19.44 -15.14 5.27
CA THR A 562 18.12 -14.56 4.94
C THR A 562 18.21 -13.17 4.33
N ARG A 563 19.25 -12.39 4.68
CA ARG A 563 19.53 -11.08 4.08
C ARG A 563 19.81 -11.16 2.58
N ASN A 564 20.25 -12.31 2.07
CA ASN A 564 20.52 -12.52 0.65
C ASN A 564 19.61 -13.59 0.05
N TYR A 565 18.47 -13.91 0.67
CA TYR A 565 17.50 -14.77 0.00
C TYR A 565 17.06 -14.09 -1.31
N GLY A 566 17.31 -14.77 -2.41
CA GLY A 566 16.88 -14.42 -3.75
C GLY A 566 16.14 -15.61 -4.35
N CYS A 567 15.00 -15.37 -4.98
CA CYS A 567 14.31 -16.39 -5.75
C CYS A 567 14.05 -15.88 -7.16
N ASP A 568 14.61 -16.59 -8.15
CA ASP A 568 14.36 -16.30 -9.56
C ASP A 568 12.85 -16.37 -9.84
N ILE A 569 12.31 -15.25 -10.32
CA ILE A 569 10.92 -15.19 -10.76
C ILE A 569 10.85 -15.62 -12.23
N PRO A 570 9.99 -16.58 -12.59
CA PRO A 570 9.74 -16.94 -13.98
C PRO A 570 9.38 -15.72 -14.83
N SER A 571 9.92 -15.63 -16.05
CA SER A 571 9.70 -14.45 -16.91
C SER A 571 8.24 -14.21 -17.25
N ASP A 572 7.44 -15.26 -17.43
CA ASP A 572 5.98 -15.18 -17.61
C ASP A 572 5.28 -14.60 -16.38
N LEU A 573 5.64 -15.08 -15.18
CA LEU A 573 5.14 -14.49 -13.92
C LEU A 573 5.50 -12.99 -13.84
N TYR A 574 6.75 -12.62 -14.11
CA TYR A 574 7.18 -11.24 -14.02
C TYR A 574 6.47 -10.34 -15.05
N TYR A 575 6.61 -10.63 -16.34
CA TYR A 575 6.16 -9.73 -17.41
C TYR A 575 4.65 -9.79 -17.70
N ASP A 576 3.98 -10.92 -17.42
CA ASP A 576 2.57 -11.08 -17.76
C ASP A 576 1.65 -10.88 -16.54
N PHE A 577 2.19 -10.92 -15.33
CA PHE A 577 1.40 -10.88 -14.10
C PHE A 577 1.86 -9.84 -13.06
N ILE A 578 3.16 -9.67 -12.80
CA ILE A 578 3.66 -8.70 -11.81
C ILE A 578 3.76 -7.28 -12.40
N LEU A 579 4.35 -7.16 -13.59
CA LEU A 579 4.65 -5.89 -14.24
C LEU A 579 3.41 -5.16 -14.81
N PRO A 580 2.46 -5.81 -15.51
CA PRO A 580 1.34 -5.12 -16.14
C PRO A 580 0.39 -4.41 -15.17
N PRO A 581 0.17 -4.92 -13.94
CA PRO A 581 -0.50 -4.15 -12.92
C PRO A 581 0.25 -2.87 -12.59
N GLN A 582 1.57 -2.80 -12.51
CA GLN A 582 2.22 -1.60 -12.00
C GLN A 582 2.33 -0.47 -13.02
N PHE A 583 2.52 -0.81 -14.29
CA PHE A 583 2.80 0.20 -15.32
C PHE A 583 1.88 0.06 -16.53
N GLU A 584 1.64 1.19 -17.18
CA GLU A 584 1.14 1.25 -18.55
C GLU A 584 2.33 1.55 -19.45
N PHE A 585 2.56 0.70 -20.46
CA PHE A 585 3.64 0.88 -21.43
C PHE A 585 3.08 1.22 -22.81
N GLN A 586 3.84 2.02 -23.56
CA GLN A 586 3.59 2.25 -24.97
C GLN A 586 4.93 2.32 -25.71
N SER A 587 5.14 1.42 -26.65
CA SER A 587 6.27 1.50 -27.59
C SER A 587 6.12 2.69 -28.53
N LYS A 588 7.23 3.11 -29.14
CA LYS A 588 7.26 4.11 -30.21
C LYS A 588 6.27 3.77 -31.33
N GLU A 589 6.24 2.52 -31.78
CA GLU A 589 5.36 2.07 -32.86
C GLU A 589 3.89 2.20 -32.47
N GLN A 590 3.52 1.71 -31.29
CA GLN A 590 2.16 1.84 -30.75
C GLN A 590 1.76 3.31 -30.60
N TYR A 591 2.69 4.20 -30.24
CA TYR A 591 2.44 5.63 -30.19
C TYR A 591 2.14 6.19 -31.59
N ILE A 592 3.00 5.92 -32.58
CA ILE A 592 2.81 6.37 -33.97
C ILE A 592 1.46 5.89 -34.53
N GLU A 593 1.11 4.62 -34.30
CA GLU A 593 -0.16 4.03 -34.71
C GLU A 593 -1.35 4.72 -34.03
N SER A 594 -1.25 5.02 -32.74
CA SER A 594 -2.30 5.73 -31.99
C SER A 594 -2.56 7.16 -32.52
N GLN A 595 -1.57 7.77 -33.17
CA GLN A 595 -1.69 9.08 -33.82
C GLN A 595 -2.16 9.00 -35.29
N GLY A 596 -2.51 7.81 -35.78
CA GLY A 596 -2.96 7.60 -37.16
C GLY A 596 -1.82 7.53 -38.20
N GLY A 597 -0.56 7.43 -37.76
CA GLY A 597 0.58 7.15 -38.63
C GLY A 597 0.65 5.65 -38.96
N ARG A 598 0.83 5.29 -40.23
CA ARG A 598 1.26 3.92 -40.57
C ARG A 598 2.71 3.77 -40.16
N ALA A 599 3.01 2.81 -39.28
CA ALA A 599 4.37 2.32 -39.11
C ALA A 599 4.91 2.00 -40.52
N LYS A 600 5.97 2.70 -40.95
CA LYS A 600 6.64 2.33 -42.20
C LYS A 600 7.21 0.94 -41.94
N GLY A 601 6.56 -0.06 -42.55
CA GLY A 601 6.97 -1.44 -42.48
C GLY A 601 8.45 -1.57 -42.78
N GLN A 602 9.08 -2.46 -42.02
CA GLN A 602 10.36 -3.08 -42.35
C GLN A 602 10.30 -3.60 -43.79
N ASP A 603 10.89 -2.84 -44.72
CA ASP A 603 11.38 -3.36 -45.99
C ASP A 603 12.90 -3.22 -45.96
N SER A 604 13.58 -4.27 -45.50
CA SER A 604 14.87 -4.77 -46.00
C SER A 604 15.23 -6.08 -45.33
#